data_AF-A0A3S1F8N6-F1
#
_entry.id   AF-A0A3S1F8N6-F1
#
_cell.length_a   1.000
_cell.length_b   1.000
_cell.length_c   1.000
_cell.angle_alpha   90.00
_cell.angle_beta   90.00
_cell.angle_gamma   90.00
#
_symmetry.space_group_name_H-M   'P 1'
#
loop_
_entity.id
_entity.type
_entity.pdbx_description
1 polymer ?
#
loop_
_entity_poly.entity_id
_entity_poly.type
_entity_poly.pdbx_seq_one_letter_code
_entity_poly.pdbx_strand_id
1 'polypeptide(L)'
;MSQILTLELSDRVFSSIQQQAKKIGISPERLAAILLEQQFDQVFKLLLTEAEKEVARAKFERHFGEINLGYATDVDNESIDADLAREYANTHEED
;
A
#
# COMPACT_ATOMS: atom_id res chain seq x y z
N MET A 1 11.68 23.17 -5.22
CA MET A 1 11.62 24.47 -4.53
C MET A 1 11.55 24.19 -3.04
N SER A 2 12.31 24.88 -2.19
CA SER A 2 12.24 24.73 -0.73
C SER A 2 11.45 25.89 -0.12
N GLN A 3 10.60 25.59 0.86
CA GLN A 3 9.83 26.56 1.63
C GLN A 3 10.16 26.38 3.12
N ILE A 4 10.11 27.47 3.89
CA ILE A 4 10.34 27.44 5.34
C ILE A 4 8.98 27.49 6.04
N LEU A 5 8.73 26.52 6.92
CA LEU A 5 7.52 26.45 7.74
C LEU A 5 7.93 26.49 9.21
N THR A 6 7.27 27.33 10.00
CA THR A 6 7.42 27.34 11.46
C THR A 6 6.23 26.59 12.06
N LEU A 7 6.52 25.60 12.91
CA LEU A 7 5.51 24.72 13.51
C LEU A 7 5.55 24.85 15.03
N GLU A 8 4.38 25.03 15.64
CA GLU A 8 4.23 24.85 17.07
C GLU A 8 3.91 23.39 17.37
N LEU A 9 4.78 22.72 18.13
CA LEU A 9 4.66 21.33 18.51
C LEU A 9 4.62 21.23 20.04
N SER A 10 3.87 20.24 20.55
CA SER A 10 3.97 19.93 21.97
C SER A 10 5.39 19.46 22.35
N ASP A 11 5.84 19.78 23.57
CA ASP A 11 7.17 19.41 24.07
C ASP A 11 7.46 17.91 23.97
N ARG A 12 6.43 17.08 24.20
CA ARG A 12 6.52 15.62 24.09
C ARG A 12 6.87 15.19 22.67
N VAL A 13 6.22 15.78 21.67
CA VAL A 13 6.45 15.45 20.26
C VAL A 13 7.83 15.93 19.84
N PHE A 14 8.19 17.17 20.19
CA PHE A 14 9.51 17.72 19.86
C PHE A 14 10.64 16.87 20.46
N SER A 15 10.51 16.48 21.73
CA SER A 15 11.49 15.61 22.41
C SER A 15 11.65 14.25 21.72
N SER A 16 10.55 13.68 21.22
CA SER A 16 10.56 12.40 20.50
C SER A 16 11.30 12.51 19.17
N ILE A 17 11.03 13.58 18.40
CA ILE A 17 11.73 13.87 17.14
C ILE A 17 13.21 14.08 17.42
N GLN A 18 13.57 14.87 18.44
CA GLN A 18 14.96 15.14 18.80
C GLN A 18 15.71 13.86 19.18
N GLN A 19 15.09 12.96 19.96
CA GLN A 19 15.69 11.69 20.33
C GLN A 19 15.93 10.80 19.11
N GLN A 20 14.95 10.70 18.21
CA GLN A 20 15.07 9.91 16.98
C GLN A 20 16.14 10.49 16.06
N ALA A 21 16.13 11.80 15.82
CA ALA A 21 17.10 12.50 14.97
C ALA A 21 18.53 12.27 15.46
N LYS A 22 18.76 12.31 16.78
CA LYS A 22 20.06 12.00 17.39
C LYS A 22 20.52 10.57 17.11
N LYS A 23 19.63 9.58 17.12
CA LYS A 23 19.97 8.17 16.83
C LYS A 23 20.44 7.95 15.40
N ILE A 24 19.85 8.67 14.45
CA ILE A 24 20.16 8.56 13.01
C ILE A 24 21.14 9.63 12.51
N GLY A 25 21.62 10.50 13.40
CA GLY A 25 22.66 11.49 13.09
C GLY A 25 22.21 12.65 12.20
N ILE A 26 20.93 13.00 12.19
CA ILE A 26 20.40 14.16 11.43
C ILE A 26 19.81 15.21 12.37
N SER A 27 19.53 16.40 11.84
CA SER A 27 18.91 17.46 12.61
C SER A 27 17.41 17.18 12.85
N PRO A 28 16.84 17.62 13.98
CA PRO A 28 15.41 17.43 14.27
C PRO A 28 14.49 18.04 13.20
N GLU A 29 14.88 19.17 12.63
CA GLU A 29 14.11 19.88 11.58
C GLU A 29 14.09 19.08 10.29
N ARG A 30 15.24 18.47 9.93
CA ARG A 30 15.34 17.61 8.76
C ARG A 30 14.51 16.33 8.94
N LEU A 31 14.54 15.74 10.13
CA LEU A 31 13.68 14.59 10.43
C LEU A 31 12.19 14.97 10.34
N ALA A 32 11.81 16.12 10.92
CA ALA A 32 10.43 16.61 10.86
C ALA A 32 9.96 16.84 9.42
N ALA A 33 10.80 17.44 8.58
CA ALA A 33 10.50 17.64 7.15
C ALA A 33 10.28 16.30 6.43
N ILE A 34 11.16 15.31 6.64
CA ILE A 34 11.02 13.98 6.04
C ILE A 34 9.73 13.30 6.49
N LEU A 35 9.41 13.34 7.79
CA LEU A 35 8.19 12.75 8.32
C LEU A 35 6.93 13.41 7.74
N LEU A 36 6.96 14.74 7.56
CA LEU A 36 5.86 15.47 6.94
C LEU A 36 5.71 15.08 5.47
N GLU A 37 6.78 15.08 4.68
CA GLU A 37 6.75 14.67 3.28
C GLU A 37 6.20 13.25 3.12
N GLN A 38 6.67 12.30 3.93
CA GLN A 38 6.19 10.91 3.91
C GLN A 38 4.71 10.80 4.27
N GLN A 39 4.26 11.52 5.30
CA GLN A 39 2.87 11.49 5.72
C GLN A 39 1.96 12.08 4.64
N PHE A 40 2.34 13.20 4.04
CA PHE A 40 1.55 13.81 2.97
C PHE A 40 1.50 12.93 1.73
N ASP A 41 2.62 12.33 1.30
CA ASP A 41 2.62 11.39 0.19
C ASP A 41 1.69 10.19 0.42
N GLN A 42 1.66 9.65 1.65
CA GLN A 42 0.76 8.56 2.00
C GLN A 42 -0.70 9.01 2.07
N VAL A 43 -0.98 10.15 2.70
CA VAL A 43 -2.34 10.72 2.78
C VAL A 43 -2.88 11.04 1.40
N PHE A 44 -2.09 11.65 0.52
CA PHE A 44 -2.50 11.93 -0.86
C PHE A 44 -2.73 10.66 -1.68
N LYS A 45 -1.95 9.59 -1.46
CA LYS A 45 -2.22 8.28 -2.09
C LYS A 45 -3.52 7.64 -1.58
N LEU A 46 -3.89 7.89 -0.33
CA LEU A 46 -5.14 7.37 0.26
C LEU A 46 -6.36 8.22 -0.13
N LEU A 47 -6.16 9.49 -0.42
CA LEU A 47 -7.18 10.39 -0.97
C LEU A 47 -7.34 10.14 -2.47
N LEU A 48 -7.85 8.96 -2.81
CA LEU A 48 -8.32 8.68 -4.17
C LEU A 48 -9.33 9.76 -4.55
N THR A 49 -9.13 10.36 -5.71
CA THR A 49 -10.13 11.22 -6.34
C THR A 49 -11.42 10.43 -6.57
N GLU A 50 -12.55 11.12 -6.66
CA GLU A 50 -13.84 10.43 -6.87
C GLU A 50 -13.81 9.56 -8.15
N ALA A 51 -13.15 10.04 -9.20
CA ALA A 51 -12.93 9.28 -10.43
C ALA A 51 -12.10 8.01 -10.21
N GLU A 52 -11.02 8.07 -9.40
CA GLU A 52 -10.21 6.89 -9.08
C GLU A 52 -10.98 5.88 -8.22
N LYS A 53 -11.84 6.36 -7.31
CA LYS A 53 -12.73 5.49 -6.52
C LYS A 53 -13.74 4.78 -7.41
N GLU A 54 -14.37 5.49 -8.35
CA GLU A 54 -15.31 4.89 -9.31
C GLU A 54 -14.62 3.84 -10.18
N VAL A 55 -13.40 4.11 -10.66
CA VAL A 55 -12.61 3.13 -11.43
C VAL A 55 -12.25 1.91 -10.57
N ALA A 56 -11.82 2.11 -9.32
CA ALA A 56 -11.51 1.01 -8.41
C ALA A 56 -12.76 0.18 -8.10
N ARG A 57 -13.91 0.82 -7.86
CA ARG A 57 -15.20 0.16 -7.67
C ARG A 57 -15.62 -0.64 -8.90
N ALA A 58 -15.58 -0.04 -10.09
CA ALA A 58 -15.95 -0.74 -11.32
C ALA A 58 -15.04 -1.95 -11.60
N LYS A 59 -13.74 -1.85 -11.32
CA LYS A 59 -12.82 -3.00 -11.40
C LYS A 59 -13.17 -4.08 -10.40
N PHE A 60 -13.50 -3.72 -9.17
CA PHE A 60 -13.89 -4.68 -8.14
C PHE A 60 -15.21 -5.37 -8.47
N GLU A 61 -16.23 -4.61 -8.87
CA GLU A 61 -17.55 -5.11 -9.27
C GLU A 61 -17.50 -5.98 -10.52
N ARG A 62 -16.53 -5.77 -11.42
CA ARG A 62 -16.30 -6.66 -12.57
C ARG A 62 -16.02 -8.11 -12.14
N HIS A 63 -15.47 -8.31 -10.95
CA HIS A 63 -15.21 -9.65 -10.40
C HIS A 63 -16.36 -10.18 -9.55
N PHE A 64 -17.47 -9.44 -9.40
CA PHE A 64 -18.66 -9.96 -8.75
C PHE A 64 -19.32 -11.03 -9.60
N GLY A 65 -19.62 -12.14 -8.95
CA GLY A 65 -20.19 -13.32 -9.55
C GLY A 65 -20.01 -14.50 -8.59
N GLU A 66 -20.74 -15.56 -8.83
CA GLU A 66 -20.56 -16.82 -8.12
C GLU A 66 -19.94 -17.81 -9.10
N ILE A 67 -18.76 -18.30 -8.76
CA ILE A 67 -18.11 -19.38 -9.50
C ILE A 67 -18.26 -20.62 -8.63
N ASN A 68 -19.07 -21.58 -9.08
CA ASN A 68 -19.18 -22.88 -8.43
C ASN A 68 -18.14 -23.82 -9.05
N LEU A 69 -17.06 -24.07 -8.31
CA LEU A 69 -15.99 -24.98 -8.73
C LEU A 69 -16.30 -26.44 -8.41
N GLY A 70 -17.38 -26.74 -7.67
CA GLY A 70 -17.73 -28.10 -7.23
C GLY A 70 -16.90 -28.63 -6.05
N TYR A 71 -15.95 -27.83 -5.54
CA TYR A 71 -15.13 -28.09 -4.37
C TYR A 71 -14.83 -26.79 -3.62
N ALA A 72 -14.40 -26.90 -2.36
CA ALA A 72 -14.04 -25.73 -1.55
C ALA A 72 -12.70 -25.15 -2.02
N THR A 73 -12.69 -23.86 -2.36
CA THR A 73 -11.45 -23.11 -2.62
C THR A 73 -10.93 -22.56 -1.30
N ASP A 74 -9.70 -22.91 -0.94
CA ASP A 74 -9.00 -22.38 0.23
C ASP A 74 -7.88 -21.43 -0.21
N VAL A 75 -7.28 -20.70 0.72
CA VAL A 75 -6.11 -19.82 0.51
C VAL A 75 -4.78 -20.58 0.60
N ASP A 76 -4.82 -21.90 0.44
CA ASP A 76 -3.64 -22.76 0.46
C ASP A 76 -2.85 -22.61 -0.85
N ASN A 77 -1.70 -21.95 -0.75
CA ASN A 77 -0.83 -21.68 -1.89
C ASN A 77 -0.37 -22.96 -2.60
N GLU A 78 -0.18 -24.09 -1.89
CA GLU A 78 0.29 -25.33 -2.52
C GLU A 78 -0.78 -25.94 -3.43
N SER A 79 -2.05 -25.90 -3.01
CA SER A 79 -3.20 -26.27 -3.84
C SER A 79 -3.36 -25.36 -5.06
N ILE A 80 -3.17 -24.05 -4.88
CA ILE A 80 -3.27 -23.06 -5.97
C ILE A 80 -2.18 -23.32 -7.01
N ASP A 81 -0.94 -23.53 -6.57
CA ASP A 81 0.19 -23.81 -7.47
C ASP A 81 -0.03 -25.12 -8.25
N ALA A 82 -0.60 -26.15 -7.62
CA ALA A 82 -0.92 -27.42 -8.28
C ALA A 82 -2.04 -27.31 -9.32
N ASP A 83 -3.08 -26.51 -9.06
CA ASP A 83 -4.14 -26.22 -10.02
C ASP A 83 -3.60 -25.38 -11.19
N LEU A 84 -2.77 -24.38 -10.91
CA LEU A 84 -2.11 -23.54 -11.92
C LEU A 84 -1.21 -24.38 -12.84
N ALA A 85 -0.35 -25.23 -12.28
CA ALA A 85 0.52 -26.12 -13.04
C ALA A 85 -0.28 -27.07 -13.96
N ARG A 86 -1.44 -27.56 -13.49
CA ARG A 86 -2.33 -28.42 -14.29
C ARG A 86 -2.96 -27.67 -15.46
N GLU A 87 -3.42 -26.43 -15.25
CA GLU A 87 -4.01 -25.60 -16.30
C GLU A 87 -2.98 -25.20 -17.37
N TYR A 88 -1.77 -24.83 -16.95
CA TYR A 88 -0.67 -24.54 -17.89
C TYR A 88 -0.15 -25.76 -18.64
N ALA A 89 -0.17 -26.94 -18.00
CA ALA A 89 0.19 -28.21 -18.66
C ALA A 89 -0.88 -28.64 -19.68
N ASN A 90 -2.18 -28.47 -19.36
CA ASN A 90 -3.29 -28.80 -20.26
C ASN A 90 -3.39 -27.88 -21.49
N THR A 91 -2.84 -26.66 -21.42
CA THR A 91 -2.78 -25.71 -22.54
C THR A 91 -1.50 -25.82 -23.38
N HIS A 92 -0.65 -26.82 -23.11
CA HIS A 92 0.61 -27.10 -23.81
C HIS A 92 0.60 -28.43 -24.60
N GLU A 93 -0.59 -28.97 -24.91
CA GLU A 93 -0.76 -29.99 -25.96
C GLU A 93 -1.69 -29.42 -27.04
N GLU A 94 -1.14 -28.62 -27.96
CA GLU A 94 -1.57 -28.58 -29.36
C GLU A 94 -0.54 -27.81 -30.22
N ASP A 95 -0.10 -28.51 -31.27
CA ASP A 95 0.74 -28.10 -32.40
C ASP A 95 0.16 -26.92 -33.23
#